data_AF-X1HW58-F1
#
_entry.id   AF-X1HW58-F1
#
_cell.length_a   1.000
_cell.length_b   1.000
_cell.length_c   1.000
_cell.angle_alpha   90.00
_cell.angle_beta   90.00
_cell.angle_gamma   90.00
#
_symmetry.space_group_name_H-M   'P 1'
#
loop_
_entity.id
_entity.type
_entity.pdbx_description
1 polymer ?
#
loop_
_entity_poly.entity_id
_entity_poly.type
_entity_poly.pdbx_seq_one_letter_code
_entity_poly.pdbx_strand_id
1 'polypeptide(L)'
;SLLATSAVHHHLIRTKKRTQVALVIETAETREVNHYALLIGYGASMINPYVAYAIIEEQCFAGNIKLDYVVARENYIKAVNKGLLKILSKMGISTLRSYHGAQIFEAVGLNQKFTDKYFNGTDSRIGGLGLNEIAREALTTHSDAFTEKIQNEPVLKTSGIYHYRIDGEKHGWNPETIGLLQWATRINSYEKFKEFSHLVNSENRKPMFLRGCVNLKKGKPIPIDEVESVEDITKRFVTGAMSFGSISKEAHETLAV
;
A
#
# COMPACT_ATOMS: atom_id res chain seq x y z
N SER A 1 8.23 11.15 9.54
CA SER A 1 8.25 10.75 10.97
C SER A 1 8.84 9.36 11.30
N LEU A 2 8.56 8.32 10.52
CA LEU A 2 8.98 6.94 10.83
C LEU A 2 10.51 6.76 10.90
N LEU A 3 11.23 7.27 9.89
CA LEU A 3 12.70 7.18 9.83
C LEU A 3 13.36 7.80 11.07
N ALA A 4 12.91 8.99 11.49
CA ALA A 4 13.43 9.67 12.67
C ALA A 4 13.17 8.84 13.95
N THR A 5 11.94 8.34 14.11
CA THR A 5 11.56 7.49 15.25
C THR A 5 12.45 6.27 15.35
N SER A 6 12.60 5.53 14.25
CA SER A 6 13.37 4.29 14.21
C SER A 6 14.86 4.55 14.43
N ALA A 7 15.44 5.57 13.78
CA ALA A 7 16.84 5.93 13.93
C ALA A 7 17.19 6.25 15.39
N VAL A 8 16.36 7.06 16.07
CA VAL A 8 16.54 7.41 17.48
C VAL A 8 16.33 6.18 18.36
N HIS A 9 15.27 5.41 18.13
CA HIS A 9 14.98 4.19 18.88
C HIS A 9 16.16 3.22 18.87
N HIS A 10 16.69 2.91 17.69
CA HIS A 10 17.84 2.02 17.53
C HIS A 10 19.13 2.58 18.12
N HIS A 11 19.36 3.90 17.99
CA HIS A 11 20.52 4.53 18.61
C HIS A 11 20.46 4.44 20.15
N LEU A 12 19.29 4.68 20.74
CA LEU A 12 19.08 4.55 22.19
C LEU A 12 19.21 3.10 22.68
N ILE A 13 18.84 2.11 21.87
CA ILE A 13 19.10 0.70 22.17
C ILE A 13 20.60 0.43 22.21
N ARG A 14 21.34 0.82 21.15
CA ARG A 14 22.80 0.60 21.07
C ARG A 14 23.56 1.26 22.22
N THR A 15 23.10 2.42 22.66
CA THR A 15 23.70 3.17 23.78
C THR A 15 23.14 2.76 25.15
N LYS A 16 22.26 1.75 25.22
CA LYS A 16 21.61 1.26 26.45
C LYS A 16 20.80 2.31 27.22
N LYS A 17 20.32 3.34 26.53
CA LYS A 17 19.51 4.44 27.10
C LYS A 17 18.02 4.28 26.85
N ARG A 18 17.59 3.36 25.96
CA ARG A 18 16.17 3.24 25.57
C ARG A 18 15.22 2.96 26.73
N THR A 19 15.67 2.29 27.79
CA THR A 19 14.86 1.98 28.97
C THR A 19 14.64 3.19 29.89
N GLN A 20 15.42 4.25 29.74
CA GLN A 20 15.39 5.43 30.60
C GLN A 20 14.48 6.55 30.08
N VAL A 21 13.97 6.41 28.84
CA VAL A 21 13.21 7.46 28.15
C VAL A 21 12.01 6.89 27.42
N ALA A 22 10.97 7.70 27.27
CA ALA A 22 9.87 7.45 26.35
C ALA A 22 10.05 8.29 25.07
N LEU A 23 9.60 7.79 23.92
CA LEU A 23 9.61 8.54 22.66
C LEU A 23 8.19 9.00 22.35
N VAL A 24 7.95 10.30 22.46
CA VAL A 24 6.68 10.94 22.06
C VAL A 24 6.88 11.53 20.67
N ILE A 25 6.05 11.11 19.72
CA ILE A 25 6.19 11.49 18.30
C ILE A 25 5.06 12.43 17.92
N GLU A 26 5.39 13.69 17.70
CA GLU A 26 4.48 14.67 17.11
C GLU A 26 4.66 14.68 15.60
N THR A 27 3.57 14.53 14.85
CA THR A 27 3.66 14.22 13.43
C THR A 27 2.45 14.74 12.64
N ALA A 28 2.74 15.37 11.50
CA ALA A 28 1.74 15.82 10.53
C ALA A 28 1.30 14.74 9.54
N GLU A 29 2.08 13.66 9.40
CA GLU A 29 1.90 12.67 8.33
C GLU A 29 0.96 11.51 8.73
N THR A 30 0.83 11.26 10.03
CA THR A 30 0.17 10.07 10.58
C THR A 30 -1.33 10.25 10.58
N ARG A 31 -2.03 9.40 9.82
CA ARG A 31 -3.48 9.47 9.62
C ARG A 31 -4.14 8.10 9.46
N GLU A 32 -3.44 7.15 8.85
CA GLU A 32 -3.92 5.78 8.66
C GLU A 32 -3.46 4.87 9.80
N VAL A 33 -4.26 3.84 10.10
CA VAL A 33 -3.98 2.85 11.15
C VAL A 33 -2.57 2.25 11.00
N ASN A 34 -2.14 1.97 9.77
CA ASN A 34 -0.82 1.42 9.51
C ASN A 34 0.33 2.38 9.88
N HIS A 35 0.13 3.70 9.78
CA HIS A 35 1.14 4.68 10.19
C HIS A 35 1.40 4.61 11.70
N TYR A 36 0.33 4.45 12.51
CA TYR A 36 0.47 4.25 13.95
C TYR A 36 1.16 2.93 14.27
N ALA A 37 0.75 1.85 13.60
CA ALA A 37 1.34 0.53 13.78
C ALA A 37 2.85 0.52 13.49
N LEU A 38 3.28 1.15 12.38
CA LEU A 38 4.69 1.33 12.05
C LEU A 38 5.42 2.12 13.14
N LEU A 39 4.91 3.29 13.53
CA LEU A 39 5.57 4.12 14.55
C LEU A 39 5.74 3.36 15.88
N ILE A 40 4.70 2.66 16.35
CA ILE A 40 4.77 1.85 17.58
C ILE A 40 5.72 0.67 17.39
N GLY A 41 5.64 -0.03 16.27
CA GLY A 41 6.50 -1.17 15.92
C GLY A 41 7.97 -0.82 15.83
N TYR A 42 8.30 0.45 15.57
CA TYR A 42 9.66 1.00 15.56
C TYR A 42 9.98 1.90 16.76
N GLY A 43 9.19 1.79 17.84
CA GLY A 43 9.58 2.26 19.18
C GLY A 43 8.98 3.58 19.65
N ALA A 44 7.96 4.12 18.98
CA ALA A 44 7.17 5.24 19.49
C ALA A 44 6.33 4.81 20.70
N SER A 45 6.45 5.53 21.80
CA SER A 45 5.70 5.28 23.04
C SER A 45 4.37 6.03 23.07
N MET A 46 4.30 7.20 22.45
CA MET A 46 3.07 7.98 22.24
C MET A 46 3.15 8.70 20.89
N ILE A 47 1.99 8.91 20.27
CA ILE A 47 1.89 9.55 18.95
C ILE A 47 0.84 10.66 19.05
N ASN A 48 1.25 11.89 18.71
CA ASN A 48 0.38 13.05 18.58
C ASN A 48 0.22 13.40 17.08
N PRO A 49 -0.86 12.96 16.42
CA PRO A 49 -1.13 13.23 15.01
C PRO A 49 -1.78 14.60 14.82
N TYR A 50 -1.09 15.68 15.21
CA TYR A 50 -1.71 17.00 15.41
C TYR A 50 -2.42 17.55 14.15
N VAL A 51 -1.88 17.33 12.95
CA VAL A 51 -2.53 17.78 11.70
C VAL A 51 -3.80 17.00 11.41
N ALA A 52 -3.86 15.71 11.74
CA ALA A 52 -5.10 14.95 11.57
C ALA A 52 -6.22 15.52 12.45
N TYR A 53 -5.89 15.93 13.68
CA TYR A 53 -6.84 16.60 14.57
C TYR A 53 -7.27 17.97 14.04
N ALA A 54 -6.33 18.79 13.54
CA ALA A 54 -6.63 20.08 12.93
C ALA A 54 -7.56 19.94 11.71
N ILE A 55 -7.33 18.93 10.85
CA ILE A 55 -8.21 18.64 9.71
C ILE A 55 -9.60 18.24 10.20
N ILE A 56 -9.71 17.39 11.22
CA ILE A 56 -11.02 16.99 11.75
C ILE A 56 -11.78 18.21 12.29
N GLU A 57 -11.09 19.09 13.02
CA GLU A 57 -11.66 20.34 13.53
C GLU A 57 -12.17 21.24 12.39
N GLU A 58 -11.35 21.47 11.37
CA GLU A 58 -11.72 22.25 10.18
C GLU A 58 -12.94 21.65 9.48
N GLN A 59 -13.00 20.33 9.32
CA GLN A 59 -14.13 19.64 8.67
C GLN A 59 -15.43 19.70 9.51
N CYS A 60 -15.31 19.75 10.84
CA CYS A 60 -16.47 19.99 11.72
C CYS A 60 -16.93 21.44 11.59
N PHE A 61 -16.01 22.41 11.61
CA PHE A 61 -16.31 23.83 11.46
C PHE A 61 -16.96 24.15 10.10
N ALA A 62 -16.47 23.54 9.03
CA ALA A 62 -17.03 23.67 7.67
C ALA A 62 -18.41 22.97 7.50
N GLY A 63 -18.88 22.21 8.49
CA GLY A 63 -20.16 21.49 8.45
C GLY A 63 -20.15 20.20 7.63
N ASN A 64 -19.00 19.77 7.12
CA ASN A 64 -18.85 18.50 6.39
C ASN A 64 -19.01 17.29 7.32
N ILE A 65 -18.54 17.42 8.57
CA ILE A 65 -18.78 16.47 9.65
C ILE A 65 -19.87 17.04 10.55
N LYS A 66 -21.03 16.36 10.60
CA LYS A 66 -22.19 16.77 11.41
C LYS A 66 -22.07 16.31 12.87
N LEU A 67 -20.92 16.54 13.49
CA LEU A 67 -20.62 16.22 14.88
C LEU A 67 -19.81 17.37 15.49
N ASP A 68 -19.86 17.53 16.81
CA ASP A 68 -18.93 18.38 17.53
C ASP A 68 -17.49 17.84 17.40
N TYR A 69 -16.50 18.73 17.38
CA TYR A 69 -15.09 18.37 17.22
C TYR A 69 -14.63 17.36 18.28
N VAL A 70 -15.04 17.54 19.54
CA VAL A 70 -14.64 16.62 20.62
C VAL A 70 -15.13 15.21 20.30
N VAL A 71 -16.38 15.07 19.88
CA VAL A 71 -16.97 13.76 19.53
C VAL A 71 -16.30 13.17 18.28
N ALA A 72 -16.05 13.98 17.26
CA ALA A 72 -15.38 13.54 16.03
C ALA A 72 -13.96 13.03 16.30
N ARG A 73 -13.20 13.75 17.14
CA ARG A 73 -11.85 13.35 17.57
C ARG A 73 -11.86 12.03 18.34
N GLU A 74 -12.76 11.86 19.30
CA GLU A 74 -12.88 10.60 20.05
C GLU A 74 -13.25 9.42 19.14
N ASN A 75 -14.14 9.64 18.16
CA ASN A 75 -14.48 8.63 17.16
C ASN A 75 -13.27 8.23 16.31
N TYR A 76 -12.45 9.20 15.90
CA TYR A 76 -11.20 8.93 15.19
C TYR A 76 -10.22 8.12 16.04
N ILE A 77 -9.99 8.50 17.29
CA ILE A 77 -9.14 7.75 18.24
C ILE A 77 -9.66 6.32 18.41
N LYS A 78 -10.96 6.15 18.60
CA LYS A 78 -11.60 4.83 18.71
C LYS A 78 -11.40 3.99 17.45
N ALA A 79 -11.50 4.58 16.26
CA ALA A 79 -11.27 3.89 15.00
C ALA A 79 -9.80 3.44 14.86
N VAL A 80 -8.85 4.31 15.19
CA VAL A 80 -7.42 3.99 15.22
C VAL A 80 -7.14 2.86 16.20
N ASN A 81 -7.66 2.92 17.42
CA ASN A 81 -7.48 1.88 18.44
C ASN A 81 -8.04 0.52 17.99
N LYS A 82 -9.24 0.49 17.43
CA LYS A 82 -9.82 -0.75 16.85
C LYS A 82 -8.98 -1.28 15.70
N GLY A 83 -8.50 -0.41 14.83
CA GLY A 83 -7.62 -0.76 13.72
C GLY A 83 -6.30 -1.36 14.19
N LEU A 84 -5.68 -0.78 15.23
CA LEU A 84 -4.47 -1.30 15.84
C LEU A 84 -4.73 -2.70 16.41
N LEU A 85 -5.78 -2.89 17.22
CA LEU A 85 -6.13 -4.21 17.74
C LEU A 85 -6.29 -5.26 16.63
N LYS A 86 -6.89 -4.87 15.49
CA LYS A 86 -6.98 -5.74 14.30
C LYS A 86 -5.61 -6.07 13.70
N ILE A 87 -4.66 -5.15 13.67
CA ILE A 87 -3.29 -5.43 13.20
C ILE A 87 -2.59 -6.38 14.16
N LEU A 88 -2.65 -6.11 15.46
CA LEU A 88 -2.04 -6.93 16.50
C LEU A 88 -2.57 -8.38 16.45
N SER A 89 -3.89 -8.54 16.29
CA SER A 89 -4.53 -9.86 16.24
C SER A 89 -4.15 -10.70 15.02
N LYS A 90 -3.71 -10.09 13.91
CA LYS A 90 -3.24 -10.86 12.72
C LYS A 90 -2.04 -11.77 13.04
N MET A 91 -1.25 -11.39 14.03
CA MET A 91 -0.05 -12.12 14.46
C MET A 91 -0.25 -12.77 15.83
N GLY A 92 -1.48 -12.80 16.35
CA GLY A 92 -1.80 -13.33 17.68
C GLY A 92 -1.27 -12.50 18.86
N ILE A 93 -0.81 -11.26 18.62
CA ILE A 93 -0.27 -10.40 19.68
C ILE A 93 -1.44 -9.78 20.43
N SER A 94 -1.48 -9.96 21.75
CA SER A 94 -2.59 -9.51 22.59
C SER A 94 -2.33 -8.20 23.34
N THR A 95 -1.07 -7.73 23.41
CA THR A 95 -0.72 -6.51 24.14
C THR A 95 0.10 -5.54 23.29
N LEU A 96 -0.19 -4.24 23.45
CA LEU A 96 0.56 -3.18 22.79
C LEU A 96 2.03 -3.15 23.24
N ARG A 97 2.28 -3.48 24.50
CA ARG A 97 3.64 -3.53 25.07
C ARG A 97 4.52 -4.55 24.36
N SER A 98 3.96 -5.72 24.01
CA SER A 98 4.68 -6.74 23.24
C SER A 98 4.89 -6.31 21.78
N TYR A 99 3.97 -5.53 21.21
CA TYR A 99 4.08 -5.03 19.84
C TYR A 99 5.09 -3.87 19.71
N HIS A 100 5.26 -3.07 20.76
CA HIS A 100 6.14 -1.91 20.79
C HIS A 100 7.61 -2.29 20.54
N GLY A 101 8.18 -1.80 19.44
CA GLY A 101 9.57 -2.11 19.04
C GLY A 101 9.78 -3.51 18.47
N ALA A 102 8.71 -4.30 18.25
CA ALA A 102 8.82 -5.69 17.79
C ALA A 102 9.11 -5.85 16.29
N GLN A 103 8.99 -4.77 15.50
CA GLN A 103 9.27 -4.76 14.06
C GLN A 103 8.55 -5.86 13.26
N ILE A 104 7.25 -6.03 13.48
CA ILE A 104 6.44 -7.04 12.78
C ILE A 104 6.06 -6.55 11.38
N PHE A 105 7.07 -6.25 10.57
CA PHE A 105 6.97 -5.68 9.22
C PHE A 105 8.07 -6.25 8.33
N GLU A 106 7.80 -6.26 7.03
CA GLU A 106 8.79 -6.53 5.99
C GLU A 106 8.95 -5.25 5.15
N ALA A 107 10.19 -4.86 4.89
CA ALA A 107 10.48 -3.79 3.96
C ALA A 107 10.57 -4.34 2.54
N VAL A 108 9.98 -3.62 1.57
CA VAL A 108 10.07 -3.94 0.15
C VAL A 108 10.49 -2.67 -0.58
N GLY A 109 11.58 -2.74 -1.34
CA GLY A 109 12.10 -1.60 -2.11
C GLY A 109 13.03 -0.67 -1.33
N LEU A 110 13.53 -1.08 -0.16
CA LEU A 110 14.56 -0.34 0.59
C LEU A 110 15.88 -1.10 0.54
N ASN A 111 17.00 -0.43 0.25
CA ASN A 111 18.28 -1.15 0.22
C ASN A 111 18.75 -1.59 1.61
N GLN A 112 19.53 -2.67 1.62
CA GLN A 112 20.02 -3.30 2.85
C GLN A 112 20.84 -2.34 3.73
N LYS A 113 21.72 -1.52 3.13
CA LYS A 113 22.53 -0.55 3.89
C LYS A 113 21.66 0.45 4.66
N PHE A 114 20.54 0.85 4.07
CA PHE A 114 19.59 1.77 4.69
C PHE A 114 18.82 1.08 5.83
N THR A 115 18.29 -0.12 5.58
CA THR A 115 17.55 -0.87 6.61
C THR A 115 18.44 -1.28 7.78
N ASP A 116 19.66 -1.76 7.54
CA ASP A 116 20.62 -2.11 8.60
C ASP A 116 20.94 -0.93 9.52
N LYS A 117 20.99 0.28 8.95
CA LYS A 117 21.32 1.49 9.70
C LYS A 117 20.15 2.03 10.50
N TYR A 118 18.96 2.08 9.90
CA TYR A 118 17.82 2.81 10.44
C TYR A 118 16.66 1.94 10.93
N PHE A 119 16.55 0.70 10.44
CA PHE A 119 15.49 -0.27 10.73
C PHE A 119 16.09 -1.65 11.02
N ASN A 120 17.16 -1.67 11.83
CA ASN A 120 17.98 -2.85 12.06
C ASN A 120 17.11 -4.00 12.61
N GLY A 121 17.16 -5.16 11.95
CA GLY A 121 16.33 -6.34 12.25
C GLY A 121 15.14 -6.53 11.32
N THR A 122 14.83 -5.56 10.46
CA THR A 122 13.76 -5.67 9.46
C THR A 122 14.28 -6.30 8.17
N ASP A 123 13.59 -7.34 7.70
CA ASP A 123 13.90 -7.98 6.42
C ASP A 123 13.61 -7.07 5.23
N SER A 124 14.52 -7.05 4.26
CA SER A 124 14.35 -6.34 2.98
C SER A 124 14.90 -7.16 1.82
N ARG A 125 14.13 -8.16 1.38
CA ARG A 125 14.56 -9.12 0.34
C ARG A 125 14.71 -8.48 -1.03
N ILE A 126 13.94 -7.44 -1.30
CA ILE A 126 13.99 -6.67 -2.54
C ILE A 126 14.54 -5.29 -2.18
N GLY A 127 15.81 -5.07 -2.54
CA GLY A 127 16.48 -3.79 -2.31
C GLY A 127 15.90 -2.66 -3.16
N GLY A 128 16.33 -1.43 -2.89
CA GLY A 128 15.92 -0.27 -3.67
C GLY A 128 16.44 1.04 -3.09
N LEU A 129 15.52 1.90 -2.67
CA LEU A 129 15.78 3.27 -2.25
C LEU A 129 16.72 3.34 -1.05
N GLY A 130 17.58 4.36 -1.07
CA GLY A 130 18.39 4.77 0.07
C GLY A 130 17.95 6.13 0.60
N LEU A 131 18.80 6.72 1.45
CA LEU A 131 18.49 7.99 2.09
C LEU A 131 18.35 9.14 1.09
N ASN A 132 19.17 9.15 0.03
CA ASN A 132 19.17 10.24 -0.96
C ASN A 132 17.87 10.24 -1.79
N GLU A 133 17.39 9.07 -2.18
CA GLU A 133 16.15 8.93 -2.93
C GLU A 133 14.94 9.31 -2.07
N ILE A 134 14.89 8.83 -0.82
CA ILE A 134 13.84 9.19 0.15
C ILE A 134 13.84 10.70 0.41
N ALA A 135 15.01 11.31 0.57
CA ALA A 135 15.13 12.75 0.74
C ALA A 135 14.63 13.51 -0.48
N ARG A 136 14.94 13.04 -1.70
CA ARG A 136 14.45 13.64 -2.94
C ARG A 136 12.92 13.58 -3.06
N GLU A 137 12.31 12.45 -2.72
CA GLU A 137 10.84 12.31 -2.72
C GLU A 137 10.18 13.26 -1.71
N ALA A 138 10.73 13.35 -0.50
CA ALA A 138 10.25 14.28 0.51
C ALA A 138 10.38 15.75 0.07
N LEU A 139 11.51 16.11 -0.56
CA LEU A 139 11.76 17.46 -1.07
C LEU A 139 10.89 17.80 -2.28
N THR A 140 10.53 16.81 -3.11
CA THR A 140 9.61 17.02 -4.24
C THR A 140 8.23 17.43 -3.72
N THR A 141 7.68 16.64 -2.78
CA THR A 141 6.39 16.94 -2.14
C THR A 141 6.42 18.28 -1.42
N HIS A 142 7.53 18.60 -0.75
CA HIS A 142 7.74 19.90 -0.12
C HIS A 142 7.72 21.03 -1.16
N SER A 143 8.50 20.92 -2.23
CA SER A 143 8.55 21.95 -3.27
C SER A 143 7.18 22.19 -3.90
N ASP A 144 6.42 21.13 -4.18
CA ASP A 144 5.06 21.21 -4.73
C ASP A 144 4.08 21.94 -3.79
N ALA A 145 4.26 21.77 -2.48
CA ALA A 145 3.40 22.41 -1.47
C ALA A 145 3.75 23.89 -1.24
N PHE A 146 5.01 24.28 -1.41
CA PHE A 146 5.54 25.63 -1.14
C PHE A 146 5.74 26.48 -2.40
N THR A 147 5.48 25.94 -3.60
CA THR A 147 5.47 26.73 -4.84
C THR A 147 4.16 27.51 -4.96
N GLU A 148 4.23 28.76 -5.44
CA GLU A 148 3.04 29.57 -5.70
C GLU A 148 2.12 28.85 -6.70
N LYS A 149 0.92 28.50 -6.24
CA LYS A 149 -0.08 27.84 -7.08
C LYS A 149 -0.74 28.86 -8.00
N ILE A 150 -1.00 28.46 -9.24
CA ILE A 150 -1.84 29.20 -10.18
C ILE A 150 -3.24 29.36 -9.54
N GLN A 151 -3.83 30.56 -9.65
CA GLN A 151 -5.20 30.79 -9.20
C GLN A 151 -6.15 29.74 -9.80
N ASN A 152 -6.98 29.12 -8.95
CA ASN A 152 -7.98 28.07 -9.26
C ASN A 152 -7.50 26.60 -9.26
N GLU A 153 -6.25 26.27 -8.91
CA GLU A 153 -5.91 24.85 -8.64
C GLU A 153 -6.45 24.39 -7.27
N PRO A 154 -7.01 23.17 -7.17
CA PRO A 154 -7.43 22.62 -5.88
C PRO A 154 -6.22 22.45 -4.96
N VAL A 155 -6.42 22.73 -3.66
CA VAL A 155 -5.36 22.67 -2.65
C VAL A 155 -4.79 21.24 -2.53
N LEU A 156 -5.62 20.21 -2.69
CA LEU A 156 -5.24 18.80 -2.69
C LEU A 156 -5.66 18.12 -4.00
N LYS A 157 -4.70 17.51 -4.69
CA LYS A 157 -4.96 16.72 -5.91
C LYS A 157 -5.41 15.31 -5.50
N THR A 158 -6.42 14.78 -6.19
CA THR A 158 -6.85 13.39 -5.98
C THR A 158 -5.88 12.46 -6.72
N SER A 159 -5.03 11.76 -5.98
CA SER A 159 -4.01 10.87 -6.57
C SER A 159 -4.57 9.55 -7.10
N GLY A 160 -5.82 9.18 -6.83
CA GLY A 160 -6.40 7.94 -7.36
C GLY A 160 -5.78 6.66 -6.79
N ILE A 161 -5.19 6.69 -5.59
CA ILE A 161 -4.53 5.53 -4.97
C ILE A 161 -5.51 4.36 -4.75
N TYR A 162 -6.70 4.63 -4.19
CA TYR A 162 -7.67 3.57 -3.87
C TYR A 162 -8.60 3.21 -5.02
N HIS A 163 -8.88 4.15 -5.92
CA HIS A 163 -9.78 3.98 -7.05
C HIS A 163 -9.20 4.65 -8.28
N TYR A 164 -9.35 3.99 -9.42
CA TYR A 164 -8.91 4.52 -10.71
C TYR A 164 -9.44 5.93 -10.96
N ARG A 165 -8.54 6.81 -11.41
CA ARG A 165 -8.82 8.16 -11.93
C ARG A 165 -8.01 8.34 -13.20
N ILE A 166 -8.53 9.12 -14.14
CA ILE A 166 -7.87 9.37 -15.44
C ILE A 166 -6.48 9.99 -15.23
N ASP A 167 -6.39 11.00 -14.35
CA ASP A 167 -5.15 11.71 -14.02
C ASP A 167 -4.50 11.24 -12.71
N GLY A 168 -4.80 10.01 -12.27
CA GLY A 168 -4.31 9.44 -11.02
C GLY A 168 -3.18 8.42 -11.18
N GLU A 169 -2.92 7.70 -10.09
CA GLU A 169 -2.08 6.51 -10.06
C GLU A 169 -2.52 5.50 -11.11
N LYS A 170 -1.56 4.72 -11.63
CA LYS A 170 -1.86 3.68 -12.61
C LYS A 170 -2.40 2.43 -11.94
N HIS A 171 -3.51 1.91 -12.47
CA HIS A 171 -4.12 0.66 -12.00
C HIS A 171 -3.97 -0.44 -13.06
N GLY A 172 -3.68 -1.67 -12.62
CA GLY A 172 -3.61 -2.84 -13.50
C GLY A 172 -4.97 -3.17 -14.12
N TRP A 173 -6.03 -2.93 -13.36
CA TRP A 173 -7.41 -2.92 -13.87
C TRP A 173 -7.83 -1.48 -14.13
N ASN A 174 -8.12 -1.17 -15.39
CA ASN A 174 -8.58 0.14 -15.82
C ASN A 174 -9.68 -0.04 -16.89
N PRO A 175 -10.43 1.02 -17.24
CA PRO A 175 -11.56 0.90 -18.17
C PRO A 175 -11.20 0.26 -19.52
N GLU A 176 -10.00 0.54 -20.03
CA GLU A 176 -9.52 0.00 -21.30
C GLU A 176 -9.20 -1.50 -21.21
N THR A 177 -8.42 -1.91 -20.21
CA THR A 177 -8.07 -3.34 -20.04
C THR A 177 -9.29 -4.19 -19.73
N ILE A 178 -10.23 -3.69 -18.92
CA ILE A 178 -11.49 -4.37 -18.62
C ILE A 178 -12.36 -4.47 -19.89
N GLY A 179 -12.50 -3.37 -20.63
CA GLY A 179 -13.31 -3.34 -21.85
C GLY A 179 -12.80 -4.32 -22.91
N LEU A 180 -11.49 -4.39 -23.13
CA LEU A 180 -10.88 -5.34 -24.07
C LEU A 180 -11.10 -6.79 -23.65
N LEU A 181 -10.95 -7.12 -22.37
CA LEU A 181 -11.18 -8.49 -21.87
C LEU A 181 -12.65 -8.92 -22.02
N GLN A 182 -13.58 -8.03 -21.66
CA GLN A 182 -15.02 -8.27 -21.82
C GLN A 182 -15.40 -8.44 -23.30
N TRP A 183 -14.81 -7.63 -24.19
CA TRP A 183 -15.04 -7.77 -25.63
C TRP A 183 -14.52 -9.11 -26.14
N ALA A 184 -13.25 -9.43 -25.86
CA ALA A 184 -12.61 -10.67 -26.32
C ALA A 184 -13.40 -11.93 -25.92
N THR A 185 -13.86 -11.98 -24.67
CA THR A 185 -14.65 -13.10 -24.14
C THR A 185 -16.06 -13.15 -24.70
N ARG A 186 -16.72 -12.00 -24.90
CA ARG A 186 -18.10 -11.96 -25.44
C ARG A 186 -18.19 -12.40 -26.90
N ILE A 187 -17.20 -12.07 -27.72
CA ILE A 187 -17.17 -12.47 -29.14
C ILE A 187 -16.32 -13.72 -29.41
N ASN A 188 -15.76 -14.33 -28.37
CA ASN A 188 -14.84 -15.47 -28.45
C ASN A 188 -13.70 -15.27 -29.47
N SER A 189 -13.01 -14.11 -29.41
CA SER A 189 -11.89 -13.78 -30.32
C SER A 189 -10.55 -13.85 -29.60
N TYR A 190 -9.67 -14.72 -30.08
CA TYR A 190 -8.30 -14.83 -29.60
C TYR A 190 -7.48 -13.59 -29.96
N GLU A 191 -7.72 -12.98 -31.12
CA GLU A 191 -7.05 -11.76 -31.58
C GLU A 191 -7.34 -10.58 -30.62
N LYS A 192 -8.61 -10.41 -30.22
CA LYS A 192 -8.96 -9.42 -29.19
C LYS A 192 -8.35 -9.74 -27.83
N PHE A 193 -8.23 -11.01 -27.46
CA PHE A 193 -7.51 -11.39 -26.25
C PHE A 193 -6.00 -11.07 -26.34
N LYS A 194 -5.42 -11.15 -27.54
CA LYS A 194 -4.03 -10.73 -27.79
C LYS A 194 -3.84 -9.22 -27.68
N GLU A 195 -4.80 -8.42 -28.13
CA GLU A 195 -4.80 -6.96 -27.89
C GLU A 195 -4.82 -6.65 -26.38
N PHE A 196 -5.76 -7.26 -25.63
CA PHE A 196 -5.84 -7.15 -24.18
C PHE A 196 -4.52 -7.52 -23.49
N SER A 197 -4.00 -8.71 -23.77
CA SER A 197 -2.79 -9.23 -23.12
C SER A 197 -1.54 -8.43 -23.50
N HIS A 198 -1.45 -7.92 -24.74
CA HIS A 198 -0.37 -7.03 -25.14
C HIS A 198 -0.39 -5.72 -24.34
N LEU A 199 -1.56 -5.09 -24.21
CA LEU A 199 -1.73 -3.88 -23.41
C LEU A 199 -1.32 -4.11 -21.96
N VAL A 200 -1.89 -5.14 -21.30
CA VAL A 200 -1.56 -5.49 -19.91
C VAL A 200 -0.07 -5.80 -19.73
N ASN A 201 0.54 -6.54 -20.65
CA ASN A 201 1.97 -6.86 -20.58
C ASN A 201 2.86 -5.63 -20.77
N SER A 202 2.47 -4.70 -21.64
CA SER A 202 3.21 -3.44 -21.83
C SER A 202 3.12 -2.51 -20.62
N GLU A 203 1.95 -2.39 -19.99
CA GLU A 203 1.79 -1.61 -18.76
C GLU A 203 2.49 -2.27 -17.57
N ASN A 204 2.47 -3.60 -17.46
CA ASN A 204 3.22 -4.31 -16.41
C ASN A 204 4.73 -3.99 -16.46
N ARG A 205 5.29 -3.80 -17.68
CA ARG A 205 6.71 -3.42 -17.88
C ARG A 205 7.01 -1.95 -17.51
N LYS A 206 6.00 -1.09 -17.38
CA LYS A 206 6.11 0.25 -16.79
C LYS A 206 5.95 0.08 -15.26
N PRO A 207 7.02 -0.38 -14.60
CA PRO A 207 7.02 -1.30 -13.45
C PRO A 207 5.84 -1.11 -12.49
N MET A 208 4.77 -1.87 -12.74
CA MET A 208 3.56 -1.88 -11.90
C MET A 208 3.56 -3.07 -10.94
N PHE A 209 4.16 -4.18 -11.36
CA PHE A 209 4.33 -5.39 -10.56
C PHE A 209 5.76 -5.91 -10.71
N LEU A 210 6.28 -6.58 -9.69
CA LEU A 210 7.64 -7.17 -9.71
C LEU A 210 7.89 -8.08 -10.91
N ARG A 211 6.87 -8.83 -11.36
CA ARG A 211 6.95 -9.69 -12.56
C ARG A 211 7.18 -8.91 -13.86
N GLY A 212 6.91 -7.60 -13.88
CA GLY A 212 7.21 -6.73 -15.02
C GLY A 212 8.70 -6.38 -15.14
N CYS A 213 9.46 -6.56 -14.06
CA CYS A 213 10.90 -6.30 -14.00
C CYS A 213 11.75 -7.50 -14.44
N VAL A 214 11.13 -8.66 -14.73
CA VAL A 214 11.83 -9.87 -15.17
C VAL A 214 11.60 -10.12 -16.65
N ASN A 215 12.64 -10.60 -17.33
CA ASN A 215 12.53 -11.08 -18.71
C ASN A 215 12.64 -12.60 -18.74
N LEU A 216 11.83 -13.22 -19.58
CA LEU A 216 11.94 -14.65 -19.85
C LEU A 216 13.20 -14.89 -20.69
N LYS A 217 14.07 -15.80 -20.23
CA LYS A 217 15.21 -16.27 -21.03
C LYS A 217 14.67 -17.10 -22.18
N LYS A 218 14.97 -16.68 -23.42
CA LYS A 218 14.53 -17.42 -24.62
C LYS A 218 15.23 -18.77 -24.69
N GLY A 219 14.45 -19.83 -24.84
CA GLY A 219 14.93 -21.18 -25.15
C GLY A 219 14.94 -21.47 -26.65
N LYS A 220 15.21 -22.72 -27.03
CA LYS A 220 15.02 -23.19 -28.41
C LYS A 220 13.51 -23.29 -28.68
N PRO A 221 12.99 -22.63 -29.73
CA PRO A 221 11.57 -22.73 -30.06
C PRO A 221 11.24 -24.15 -30.52
N ILE A 222 10.05 -24.60 -30.18
CA ILE A 222 9.44 -25.86 -30.65
C ILE A 222 8.13 -25.53 -31.39
N PRO A 223 7.66 -26.41 -32.30
CA PRO A 223 6.31 -26.34 -32.85
C PRO A 223 5.25 -26.27 -31.75
N ILE A 224 4.16 -25.54 -31.98
CA ILE A 224 3.07 -25.41 -31.00
C ILE A 224 2.40 -26.76 -30.72
N ASP A 225 2.38 -27.66 -31.70
CA ASP A 225 1.79 -29.00 -31.59
C ASP A 225 2.61 -29.94 -30.68
N GLU A 226 3.85 -29.57 -30.33
CA GLU A 226 4.65 -30.27 -29.32
C GLU A 226 4.37 -29.78 -27.89
N VAL A 227 3.61 -28.70 -27.72
CA VAL A 227 3.21 -28.18 -26.41
C VAL A 227 2.06 -29.04 -25.87
N GLU A 228 2.00 -29.18 -24.54
CA GLU A 228 0.86 -29.82 -23.87
C GLU A 228 -0.49 -29.24 -24.31
N SER A 229 -1.52 -30.09 -24.30
CA SER A 229 -2.87 -29.75 -24.76
C SER A 229 -3.51 -28.63 -23.93
N VAL A 230 -4.49 -27.93 -24.49
CA VAL A 230 -5.26 -26.91 -23.76
C VAL A 230 -5.95 -27.55 -22.56
N GLU A 231 -6.50 -28.75 -22.73
CA GLU A 231 -7.20 -29.51 -21.70
C GLU A 231 -6.29 -29.83 -20.50
N ASP A 232 -5.01 -30.14 -20.76
CA ASP A 232 -4.03 -30.43 -19.70
C ASP A 232 -3.55 -29.15 -18.99
N ILE A 233 -3.38 -28.05 -19.73
CA ILE A 233 -3.04 -26.75 -19.13
C ILE A 233 -4.16 -26.26 -18.23
N THR A 234 -5.42 -26.30 -18.71
CA THR A 234 -6.56 -25.72 -17.99
C THR A 234 -6.90 -26.46 -16.70
N LYS A 235 -6.50 -27.73 -16.56
CA LYS A 235 -6.61 -28.47 -15.27
C LYS A 235 -5.81 -27.83 -14.14
N ARG A 236 -4.82 -26.99 -14.45
CA ARG A 236 -4.03 -26.24 -13.46
C ARG A 236 -4.70 -24.92 -13.05
N PHE A 237 -5.73 -24.49 -13.79
CA PHE A 237 -6.46 -23.27 -13.47
C PHE A 237 -7.54 -23.59 -12.44
N VAL A 238 -7.62 -22.73 -11.44
CA VAL A 238 -8.64 -22.80 -10.41
C VAL A 238 -9.31 -21.44 -10.31
N THR A 239 -10.64 -21.43 -10.29
CA THR A 239 -11.40 -20.24 -9.93
C THR A 239 -11.29 -20.04 -8.42
N GLY A 240 -10.74 -18.91 -7.98
CA GLY A 240 -10.56 -18.63 -6.55
C GLY A 240 -11.89 -18.70 -5.78
N ALA A 241 -11.83 -19.13 -4.52
CA ALA A 241 -13.01 -19.23 -3.66
C ALA A 241 -13.58 -17.83 -3.36
N MET A 242 -14.71 -17.50 -3.98
CA MET A 242 -15.48 -16.29 -3.70
C MET A 242 -16.77 -16.67 -3.00
N SER A 243 -17.04 -16.10 -1.83
CA SER A 243 -18.17 -16.52 -1.00
C SER A 243 -19.52 -16.17 -1.64
N PHE A 244 -20.52 -17.03 -1.45
CA PHE A 244 -21.91 -16.80 -1.89
C PHE A 244 -22.52 -15.51 -1.31
N GLY A 245 -22.01 -15.01 -0.17
CA GLY A 245 -22.44 -13.74 0.40
C GLY A 245 -21.78 -12.50 -0.23
N SER A 246 -20.69 -12.67 -0.99
CA SER A 246 -19.94 -11.57 -1.62
C SER A 246 -20.27 -11.34 -3.10
N ILE A 247 -20.84 -12.34 -3.78
CA ILE A 247 -21.23 -12.29 -5.19
C ILE A 247 -22.64 -12.85 -5.35
N SER A 248 -23.33 -12.54 -6.45
CA SER A 248 -24.67 -13.08 -6.68
C SER A 248 -24.66 -14.60 -6.86
N LYS A 249 -25.82 -15.23 -6.63
CA LYS A 249 -26.01 -16.66 -6.87
C LYS A 249 -25.63 -17.03 -8.29
N GLU A 250 -26.09 -16.25 -9.26
CA GLU A 250 -25.85 -16.45 -10.69
C GLU A 250 -24.36 -16.40 -11.02
N ALA A 251 -23.63 -15.43 -10.46
CA ALA A 251 -22.19 -15.33 -10.66
C ALA A 251 -21.44 -16.52 -10.03
N HIS A 252 -21.84 -16.94 -8.83
CA HIS A 252 -21.22 -18.07 -8.14
C HIS A 252 -21.45 -19.38 -8.88
N GLU A 253 -22.68 -19.65 -9.30
CA GLU A 253 -23.04 -20.86 -10.05
C GLU A 253 -22.34 -20.88 -11.42
N THR A 254 -22.26 -19.74 -12.11
CA THR A 254 -21.55 -19.62 -13.40
C THR A 254 -20.07 -19.97 -13.31
N LEU A 255 -19.41 -19.69 -12.18
CA LEU A 255 -18.00 -20.03 -11.99
C LEU A 255 -17.78 -21.51 -11.63
N ALA A 256 -18.80 -22.17 -11.08
CA ALA A 256 -18.72 -23.55 -10.63
C ALA A 256 -19.06 -24.56 -11.74
N VAL A 257 -19.94 -24.18 -12.68
CA VAL A 257 -20.33 -24.96 -13.85
C VAL A 257 -19.28 -24.86 -14.95
#